data_AF-A0A0G0R4N6-F1
#
_entry.id   AF-A0A0G0R4N6-F1
#
_cell.length_a   1.000
_cell.length_b   1.000
_cell.length_c   1.000
_cell.angle_alpha   90.00
_cell.angle_beta   90.00
_cell.angle_gamma   90.00
#
_symmetry.space_group_name_H-M   'P 1'
#
loop_
_entity.id
_entity.type
_entity.pdbx_description
1 polymer ?
#
loop_
_entity_poly.entity_id
_entity_poly.type
_entity_poly.pdbx_seq_one_letter_code
_entity_poly.pdbx_strand_id
1 'polypeptide(L)'
;MKRTIIKFFDRIEDRVRARLSHQAIFYAFVGGGATLLFWRGAWRTFDEIEQMGGIFGILLSPVVSLILSIVILLMTGLFVSVFIGEMVILSGLKKEKKVFDKTESEVRGEGNLLVEIKSEMEKLAREVSDIKESIRKNEDYERNKDSNTQ
;
A
#
# COMPACT_ATOMS: atom_id res chain seq x y z
N MET A 1 -19.34 -32.17 -14.80
CA MET A 1 -18.88 -31.25 -15.86
C MET A 1 -18.56 -29.84 -15.34
N LYS A 2 -19.49 -29.12 -14.68
CA LYS A 2 -19.25 -27.76 -14.12
C LYS A 2 -18.03 -27.66 -13.19
N ARG A 3 -17.85 -28.61 -12.26
CA ARG A 3 -16.71 -28.63 -11.33
C ARG A 3 -15.35 -28.84 -12.01
N THR A 4 -15.31 -29.53 -13.15
CA THR A 4 -14.07 -29.82 -13.88
C THR A 4 -13.58 -28.58 -14.63
N ILE A 5 -14.51 -27.83 -15.23
CA ILE A 5 -14.21 -26.56 -15.92
C ILE A 5 -13.72 -25.52 -14.92
N ILE A 6 -14.38 -25.40 -13.76
CA ILE A 6 -13.95 -24.48 -12.70
C ILE A 6 -12.53 -24.81 -12.23
N LYS A 7 -12.24 -26.09 -11.95
CA LYS A 7 -10.88 -26.54 -11.55
C LYS A 7 -9.81 -26.32 -12.63
N PHE A 8 -10.19 -26.33 -13.91
CA PHE A 8 -9.27 -26.08 -15.01
C PHE A 8 -8.88 -24.61 -15.08
N PHE A 9 -9.85 -23.70 -14.97
CA PHE A 9 -9.59 -22.26 -14.90
C PHE A 9 -8.76 -21.89 -13.67
N ASP A 10 -9.12 -22.41 -12.50
CA ASP A 10 -8.42 -22.18 -11.23
C ASP A 10 -6.92 -22.56 -11.31
N ARG A 11 -6.62 -23.73 -11.90
CA ARG A 11 -5.24 -24.19 -12.07
C ARG A 11 -4.42 -23.35 -13.07
N ILE A 12 -5.08 -22.77 -14.07
CA ILE A 12 -4.42 -21.87 -15.03
C ILE A 12 -4.20 -20.51 -14.36
N GLU A 13 -5.20 -20.00 -13.64
CA GLU A 13 -5.15 -18.75 -12.91
C GLU A 13 -4.01 -18.75 -11.89
N ASP A 14 -3.89 -19.79 -11.07
CA ASP A 14 -2.82 -19.93 -10.09
C ASP A 14 -1.44 -19.94 -10.73
N ARG A 15 -1.29 -20.63 -11.86
CA ARG A 15 -0.02 -20.72 -12.59
C ARG A 15 0.37 -19.40 -13.25
N VAL A 16 -0.61 -18.71 -13.82
CA VAL A 16 -0.42 -17.38 -14.42
C VAL A 16 -0.08 -16.38 -13.32
N ARG A 17 -0.83 -16.36 -12.21
CA ARG A 17 -0.61 -15.50 -11.05
C ARG A 17 0.76 -15.70 -10.41
N ALA A 18 1.19 -16.95 -10.22
CA ALA A 18 2.51 -17.27 -9.68
C ALA A 18 3.65 -16.78 -10.59
N ARG A 19 3.52 -16.96 -11.91
CA ARG A 19 4.58 -16.62 -12.88
C ARG A 19 4.63 -15.12 -13.22
N LEU A 20 3.49 -14.41 -13.18
CA LEU A 20 3.41 -12.96 -13.43
C LEU A 20 3.75 -12.10 -12.22
N SER A 21 3.73 -12.66 -11.00
CA SER A 21 4.13 -11.93 -9.78
C SER A 21 5.55 -11.35 -9.86
N HIS A 22 6.44 -11.97 -10.63
CA HIS A 22 7.82 -11.51 -10.84
C HIS A 22 7.98 -10.53 -12.01
N GLN A 23 6.94 -10.33 -12.86
CA GLN A 23 6.99 -9.46 -14.04
C GLN A 23 5.79 -8.52 -14.09
N ALA A 24 5.70 -7.62 -13.11
CA ALA A 24 4.60 -6.66 -12.96
C ALA A 24 4.31 -5.82 -14.22
N ILE A 25 5.35 -5.45 -14.98
CA ILE A 25 5.22 -4.62 -16.20
C ILE A 25 4.52 -5.39 -17.34
N PHE A 26 4.93 -6.64 -17.58
CA PHE A 26 4.33 -7.46 -18.64
C PHE A 26 2.88 -7.82 -18.30
N TYR A 27 2.61 -8.08 -17.02
CA TYR A 27 1.25 -8.28 -16.53
C TYR A 27 0.36 -7.06 -16.79
N ALA A 28 0.84 -5.87 -16.43
CA ALA A 28 0.09 -4.63 -16.65
C ALA A 28 -0.17 -4.38 -18.14
N PHE A 29 0.78 -4.71 -19.01
CA PHE A 29 0.63 -4.55 -20.46
C PHE A 29 -0.43 -5.50 -21.05
N VAL A 30 -0.33 -6.81 -20.74
CA VAL A 30 -1.27 -7.81 -21.23
C VAL A 30 -2.66 -7.60 -20.62
N GLY A 31 -2.72 -7.32 -19.31
CA GLY A 31 -3.96 -7.03 -18.61
C GLY A 31 -4.65 -5.78 -19.16
N GLY A 32 -3.93 -4.67 -19.28
CA GLY A 32 -4.46 -3.44 -19.86
C GLY A 32 -4.93 -3.62 -21.30
N GLY A 33 -4.14 -4.31 -22.14
CA GLY A 33 -4.53 -4.64 -23.52
C GLY A 33 -5.81 -5.50 -23.58
N ALA A 34 -5.90 -6.52 -22.73
CA ALA A 34 -7.08 -7.38 -22.65
C ALA A 34 -8.33 -6.60 -22.17
N THR A 35 -8.19 -5.71 -21.19
CA THR A 35 -9.28 -4.84 -20.72
C THR A 35 -9.79 -3.92 -21.83
N LEU A 36 -8.88 -3.29 -22.60
CA LEU A 36 -9.26 -2.45 -23.73
C LEU A 36 -9.98 -3.25 -24.83
N LEU A 37 -9.47 -4.44 -25.17
CA LEU A 37 -10.11 -5.33 -26.15
C LEU A 37 -11.48 -5.82 -25.68
N PHE A 38 -11.62 -6.14 -24.40
CA PHE A 38 -12.88 -6.55 -23.79
C PHE A 38 -13.92 -5.43 -23.92
N TRP A 39 -13.55 -4.22 -23.52
CA TRP A 39 -14.45 -3.07 -23.59
C TRP A 39 -14.83 -2.71 -25.04
N ARG A 40 -13.86 -2.78 -25.96
CA ARG A 40 -14.12 -2.66 -27.40
C ARG A 40 -15.09 -3.72 -27.90
N GLY A 41 -14.94 -4.98 -27.47
CA GLY A 41 -15.84 -6.07 -27.82
C GLY A 41 -17.25 -5.86 -27.27
N ALA A 42 -17.37 -5.39 -26.03
CA ALA A 42 -18.64 -5.07 -25.40
C ALA A 42 -19.40 -4.00 -26.20
N TRP A 43 -18.76 -2.88 -26.54
CA TRP A 43 -19.38 -1.84 -27.37
C TRP A 43 -19.82 -2.36 -28.74
N ARG A 44 -18.94 -3.06 -29.46
CA ARG A 44 -19.31 -3.64 -30.76
C ARG A 44 -20.48 -4.60 -30.69
N THR A 45 -20.62 -5.33 -29.58
CA THR A 45 -21.76 -6.22 -29.36
C THR A 45 -23.06 -5.40 -29.27
N PHE A 46 -23.05 -4.26 -28.57
CA PHE A 46 -24.20 -3.36 -28.51
C PHE A 46 -24.49 -2.72 -29.88
N ASP A 47 -23.46 -2.30 -30.62
CA ASP A 47 -23.61 -1.74 -31.97
C ASP A 47 -24.21 -2.76 -32.95
N GLU A 48 -23.79 -4.03 -32.87
CA GLU A 48 -24.33 -5.12 -33.70
C GLU A 48 -25.79 -5.42 -33.35
N ILE A 49 -26.16 -5.40 -32.06
CA ILE A 49 -27.55 -5.54 -31.62
C ILE A 49 -28.40 -4.35 -32.07
N GLU A 50 -27.82 -3.15 -32.12
CA GLU A 50 -28.49 -1.97 -32.66
C GLU A 50 -28.84 -2.17 -34.14
N GLN A 51 -27.87 -2.66 -34.92
CA GLN A 51 -28.01 -2.91 -36.36
C GLN A 51 -28.96 -4.06 -36.70
N MET A 52 -29.16 -5.02 -35.80
CA MET A 52 -30.16 -6.08 -35.97
C MET A 52 -31.61 -5.56 -35.99
N GLY A 53 -31.82 -4.31 -35.55
CA GLY A 53 -33.10 -3.61 -35.64
C GLY A 53 -34.15 -4.11 -34.62
N GLY A 54 -35.35 -3.55 -34.73
CA GLY A 54 -36.45 -3.81 -33.78
C GLY A 54 -36.39 -2.93 -32.53
N ILE A 55 -37.07 -3.37 -31.46
CA ILE A 55 -37.19 -2.61 -30.20
C ILE A 55 -35.82 -2.38 -29.55
N PHE A 56 -34.93 -3.38 -29.63
CA PHE A 56 -33.57 -3.28 -29.13
C PHE A 56 -32.75 -2.23 -29.90
N GLY A 57 -32.92 -2.10 -31.22
CA GLY A 57 -32.26 -1.05 -32.00
C GLY A 57 -32.60 0.36 -31.55
N ILE A 58 -33.86 0.62 -31.20
CA ILE A 58 -34.28 1.95 -30.73
C ILE A 58 -33.74 2.21 -29.31
N LEU A 59 -33.80 1.22 -28.43
CA LEU A 59 -33.33 1.34 -27.04
C LEU A 59 -31.81 1.49 -26.94
N LEU A 60 -31.06 0.79 -27.80
CA LEU A 60 -29.60 0.83 -27.81
C LEU A 60 -29.04 2.02 -28.59
N SER A 61 -29.87 2.74 -29.36
CA SER A 61 -29.43 3.92 -30.09
C SER A 61 -28.65 4.90 -29.19
N PRO A 62 -27.61 5.59 -29.70
CA PRO A 62 -26.66 6.33 -28.86
C PRO A 62 -27.31 7.35 -27.92
N VAL A 63 -28.36 8.03 -28.40
CA VAL A 63 -29.05 9.07 -27.62
C VAL A 63 -29.98 8.45 -26.57
N VAL A 64 -30.72 7.40 -26.94
CA VAL A 64 -31.70 6.77 -26.05
C VAL A 64 -31.00 5.97 -24.95
N SER A 65 -29.96 5.21 -25.29
CA SER A 65 -29.17 4.44 -24.32
C SER A 65 -28.44 5.34 -23.32
N LEU A 66 -27.98 6.51 -23.75
CA LEU A 66 -27.39 7.51 -22.86
C LEU A 66 -28.42 8.08 -21.88
N ILE A 67 -29.59 8.49 -22.35
CA ILE A 67 -30.65 9.02 -21.48
C ILE A 67 -31.14 7.93 -20.51
N LEU A 68 -31.38 6.72 -21.02
CA LEU A 68 -31.85 5.59 -20.23
C LEU A 68 -30.84 5.19 -19.16
N SER A 69 -29.54 5.13 -19.50
CA SER A 69 -28.49 4.82 -18.53
C SER A 69 -28.38 5.89 -17.45
N ILE A 70 -28.45 7.18 -17.79
CA ILE A 70 -28.46 8.28 -16.80
C ILE A 70 -29.67 8.14 -15.87
N VAL A 71 -30.87 7.90 -16.39
CA VAL A 71 -32.08 7.74 -15.57
C VAL A 71 -31.95 6.55 -14.63
N ILE A 72 -31.49 5.39 -15.12
CA ILE A 72 -31.29 4.19 -14.29
C ILE A 72 -30.22 4.44 -13.22
N LEU A 73 -29.10 5.07 -13.58
CA LEU A 73 -28.00 5.39 -12.66
C LEU A 73 -28.45 6.39 -11.58
N LEU A 74 -29.30 7.36 -11.92
CA LEU A 74 -29.89 8.29 -10.96
C LEU A 74 -30.92 7.61 -10.06
N MET A 75 -31.80 6.78 -10.62
CA MET A 75 -32.81 6.04 -9.84
C MET A 75 -32.19 5.07 -8.84
N THR A 76 -31.12 4.39 -9.24
CA THR A 76 -30.37 3.48 -8.36
C THR A 76 -29.46 4.20 -7.37
N GLY A 77 -29.27 5.52 -7.53
CA GLY A 77 -28.30 6.30 -6.76
C GLY A 77 -26.83 6.00 -7.10
N LEU A 78 -26.58 5.09 -8.05
CA LEU A 78 -25.23 4.68 -8.46
C LEU A 78 -24.47 5.80 -9.14
N PHE A 79 -25.15 6.71 -9.84
CA PHE A 79 -24.49 7.88 -10.42
C PHE A 79 -23.75 8.66 -9.33
N VAL A 80 -24.48 9.06 -8.29
CA VAL A 80 -23.93 9.84 -7.18
C VAL A 80 -22.90 9.01 -6.40
N SER A 81 -23.18 7.73 -6.16
CA SER A 81 -22.27 6.85 -5.41
C SER A 81 -20.96 6.57 -6.14
N VAL A 82 -20.95 6.41 -7.46
CA VAL A 82 -19.72 6.17 -8.22
C VAL A 82 -18.90 7.46 -8.29
N PHE A 83 -19.52 8.59 -8.68
CA PHE A 83 -18.81 9.84 -8.83
C PHE A 83 -18.31 10.45 -7.51
N ILE A 84 -19.12 10.43 -6.45
CA ILE A 84 -18.73 10.97 -5.13
C ILE A 84 -17.99 9.91 -4.33
N GLY A 85 -18.46 8.65 -4.34
CA GLY A 85 -17.88 7.58 -3.53
C GLY A 85 -16.45 7.24 -3.93
N GLU A 86 -16.13 7.15 -5.23
CA GLU A 86 -14.74 6.89 -5.65
C GLU A 86 -13.80 8.01 -5.22
N MET A 87 -14.23 9.28 -5.35
CA MET A 87 -13.41 10.42 -4.92
C MET A 87 -13.23 10.47 -3.41
N VAL A 88 -14.28 10.18 -2.63
CA VAL A 88 -14.23 10.10 -1.16
C VAL A 88 -13.31 8.97 -0.72
N ILE A 89 -13.46 7.77 -1.28
CA ILE A 89 -12.59 6.62 -0.97
C ILE A 89 -11.13 6.94 -1.31
N LEU A 90 -10.86 7.49 -2.50
CA LEU A 90 -9.51 7.84 -2.92
C LEU A 90 -8.90 8.91 -2.01
N SER A 91 -9.67 9.92 -1.60
CA SER A 91 -9.23 10.95 -0.66
C SER A 91 -8.97 10.40 0.74
N GLY A 92 -9.79 9.44 1.18
CA GLY A 92 -9.62 8.68 2.43
C GLY A 92 -8.32 7.89 2.42
N LEU A 93 -8.09 7.07 1.38
CA LEU A 93 -6.85 6.29 1.21
C LEU A 93 -5.60 7.19 1.16
N LYS A 94 -5.68 8.34 0.49
CA LYS A 94 -4.57 9.30 0.45
C LYS A 94 -4.29 9.92 1.83
N LYS A 95 -5.32 10.19 2.62
CA LYS A 95 -5.19 10.70 3.99
C LYS A 95 -4.59 9.64 4.90
N GLU A 96 -5.06 8.39 4.83
CA GLU A 96 -4.51 7.26 5.59
C GLU A 96 -3.04 7.02 5.27
N LYS A 97 -2.67 7.02 3.99
CA LYS A 97 -1.27 6.91 3.58
C LYS A 97 -0.40 8.02 4.19
N LYS A 98 -0.88 9.27 4.16
CA LYS A 98 -0.16 10.40 4.77
C LYS A 98 0.02 10.24 6.28
N VAL A 99 -0.96 9.67 6.97
CA VAL A 99 -0.85 9.36 8.40
C VAL A 99 0.19 8.27 8.63
N PHE A 100 0.16 7.20 7.83
CA PHE A 100 1.13 6.11 7.90
C PHE A 100 2.57 6.61 7.70
N ASP A 101 2.81 7.41 6.65
CA ASP A 101 4.13 7.98 6.36
C ASP A 101 4.63 8.87 7.52
N LYS A 102 3.72 9.63 8.16
CA LYS A 102 4.04 10.47 9.32
C LYS A 102 4.37 9.63 10.56
N THR A 103 3.57 8.61 10.86
CA THR A 103 3.83 7.70 11.98
C THR A 103 5.13 6.93 11.77
N GLU A 104 5.43 6.47 10.56
CA GLU A 104 6.73 5.84 10.25
C GLU A 104 7.89 6.81 10.52
N SER A 105 7.75 8.08 10.11
CA SER A 105 8.77 9.10 10.37
C SER A 105 8.95 9.40 11.86
N GLU A 106 7.86 9.42 12.64
CA GLU A 106 7.88 9.63 14.09
C GLU A 106 8.53 8.44 14.80
N VAL A 107 8.14 7.21 14.49
CA VAL A 107 8.73 5.97 15.04
C VAL A 107 10.23 5.90 14.73
N ARG A 108 10.63 6.28 13.51
CA ARG A 108 12.05 6.35 13.14
C ARG A 108 12.80 7.43 13.92
N GLY A 109 12.15 8.56 14.18
CA GLY A 109 12.68 9.63 15.03
C GLY A 109 12.88 9.18 16.47
N GLU A 110 11.90 8.50 17.07
CA GLU A 110 11.98 7.91 18.40
C GLU A 110 13.09 6.87 18.50
N GLY A 111 13.23 6.00 17.48
CA GLY A 111 14.32 5.03 17.42
C GLY A 111 15.70 5.68 17.44
N ASN A 112 15.89 6.78 16.70
CA ASN A 112 17.14 7.53 16.71
C ASN A 112 17.41 8.17 18.08
N LEU A 113 16.38 8.74 18.72
CA LEU A 113 16.48 9.32 20.06
C LEU A 113 16.91 8.28 21.10
N LEU A 114 16.36 7.05 21.02
CA LEU A 114 16.75 5.96 21.90
C LEU A 114 18.22 5.54 21.71
N VAL A 115 18.70 5.54 20.46
CA VAL A 115 20.12 5.26 20.15
C VAL A 115 21.02 6.36 20.74
N GLU A 116 20.60 7.62 20.64
CA GLU A 116 21.33 8.76 21.21
C GLU A 116 21.39 8.68 22.74
N ILE A 117 20.25 8.44 23.40
CA ILE A 117 20.18 8.23 24.86
C ILE A 117 21.07 7.07 25.31
N LYS A 118 21.06 5.94 24.58
CA LYS A 118 21.92 4.78 24.88
C LYS A 118 23.40 5.17 24.81
N SER A 119 23.79 5.89 23.77
CA SER A 119 25.17 6.38 23.59
C SER A 119 25.59 7.32 24.71
N GLU A 120 24.73 8.25 25.13
CA GLU A 120 25.00 9.12 26.27
C GLU A 120 25.13 8.35 27.59
N MET A 121 24.25 7.38 27.85
CA MET A 121 24.37 6.52 29.04
C MET A 121 25.69 5.73 29.04
N GLU A 122 26.13 5.21 27.89
CA GLU A 122 27.43 4.51 27.78
C GLU A 122 28.63 5.45 28.00
N LYS A 123 28.53 6.73 27.64
CA LYS A 123 29.56 7.73 27.95
C LYS A 123 29.60 8.03 29.44
N LEU A 124 28.45 8.30 30.04
CA LEU A 124 28.33 8.54 31.48
C LEU A 124 28.86 7.35 32.30
N ALA A 125 28.54 6.12 31.88
CA ALA A 125 29.05 4.91 32.55
C ALA A 125 30.59 4.82 32.49
N ARG A 126 31.20 5.21 31.38
CA ARG A 126 32.67 5.25 31.23
C ARG A 126 33.28 6.33 32.11
N GLU A 127 32.75 7.55 32.06
CA GLU A 127 33.24 8.66 32.91
C GLU A 127 33.17 8.32 34.39
N VAL A 128 32.08 7.69 34.85
CA VAL A 128 31.94 7.23 36.25
C VAL A 128 32.98 6.14 36.59
N SER A 129 33.27 5.23 35.66
CA SER A 129 34.31 4.21 35.85
C SER A 129 35.70 4.83 35.99
N ASP A 130 36.04 5.79 35.13
CA ASP A 130 37.34 6.47 35.14
C ASP A 130 37.53 7.31 36.41
N ILE A 131 36.47 7.97 36.89
CA ILE A 131 36.47 8.68 38.18
C ILE A 131 36.72 7.69 39.33
N LYS A 132 36.06 6.54 39.31
CA LYS A 132 36.24 5.52 40.36
C LYS A 132 37.66 4.95 40.38
N GLU A 133 38.26 4.74 39.20
CA GLU A 133 39.64 4.24 39.08
C GLU A 133 40.67 5.29 39.53
N SER A 134 40.46 6.56 39.17
CA SER A 134 41.33 7.65 39.60
C SER A 134 41.29 7.89 41.12
N ILE A 135 40.11 7.80 41.75
CA ILE A 135 39.97 7.84 43.22
C ILE A 135 40.76 6.70 43.87
N ARG A 136 40.59 5.47 43.39
CA ARG A 136 41.28 4.29 43.93
C ARG A 136 42.80 4.42 43.84
N LYS A 137 43.30 4.89 42.69
CA LYS A 137 44.74 5.11 42.49
C LYS A 137 45.31 6.18 43.42
N ASN A 138 44.50 7.19 43.77
CA ASN A 138 44.87 8.23 44.72
C ASN A 138 44.90 7.70 46.17
N GLU A 139 43.92 6.89 46.57
CA GLU A 139 43.92 6.21 47.87
C GLU A 139 45.12 5.26 48.03
N ASP A 140 45.47 4.50 46.98
CA ASP A 140 46.65 3.62 46.99
C ASP A 140 47.97 4.40 47.05
N TYR A 141 48.01 5.62 46.48
CA TYR A 141 49.18 6.51 46.55
C TYR A 141 49.36 7.11 47.95
N GLU A 142 48.30 7.64 48.55
CA GLU A 142 48.31 8.17 49.92
C GLU A 142 48.71 7.06 50.93
N ARG A 143 48.16 5.85 50.77
CA ARG A 143 48.52 4.70 51.64
C ARG A 143 49.99 4.30 51.55
N ASN A 144 50.58 4.31 50.35
CA ASN A 144 52.01 3.98 50.17
C ASN A 144 52.96 5.07 50.71
N LYS A 145 52.52 6.33 50.68
CA LYS A 145 53.28 7.46 51.19
C LYS A 145 53.38 7.42 52.72
N ASP A 146 52.30 7.05 53.40
CA ASP A 146 52.29 6.91 54.86
C ASP A 146 53.17 5.75 55.35
N SER A 147 53.26 4.65 54.59
CA SER A 147 54.13 3.51 54.92
C SER A 147 55.63 3.74 54.69
N ASN A 148 56.02 4.75 53.90
CA ASN A 148 57.43 5.09 53.65
C ASN A 148 57.95 6.21 54.57
N THR A 149 57.11 6.75 55.46
CA THR A 149 57.46 7.86 56.38
C THR A 149 57.61 7.39 57.84
N GLN A 150 57.55 6.08 58.10
CA GLN A 150 57.93 5.42 59.35
C GLN A 150 59.24 4.66 59.18
#